data_AF-A0A820KS26-F1
#
_entry.id   AF-A0A820KS26-F1
#
_cell.length_a   1.000
_cell.length_b   1.000
_cell.length_c   1.000
_cell.angle_alpha   90.00
_cell.angle_beta   90.00
_cell.angle_gamma   90.00
#
_symmetry.space_group_name_H-M   'P 1'
#
loop_
_entity.id
_entity.type
_entity.pdbx_description
1 polymer ?
#
loop_
_entity_poly.entity_id
_entity_poly.type
_entity_poly.pdbx_seq_one_letter_code
_entity_poly.pdbx_strand_id
1 'polypeptide(L)'
;MHNTRDKYKNNFDAMKANYESKIKEGPTHICSCCGGLWFAYSIREYTVEMLAKKGLKKEFIDTVCYLKHEIIELCATCRKDIMSNKIPNLALSNGLAFSEIPDCLKILTELEERLISPRIPFM
;
A
#
# COMPACT_ATOMS: atom_id res chain seq x y z
N MET A 1 0.41 31.66 -8.19
CA MET A 1 0.51 30.18 -8.32
C MET A 1 -0.86 29.66 -8.71
N HIS A 2 -1.09 29.45 -10.01
CA HIS A 2 -2.38 28.99 -10.52
C HIS A 2 -2.58 27.52 -10.14
N ASN A 3 -3.67 27.26 -9.43
CA ASN A 3 -4.07 25.96 -8.95
C ASN A 3 -4.50 25.12 -10.16
N THR A 4 -3.61 24.28 -10.69
CA THR A 4 -3.82 23.43 -11.87
C THR A 4 -5.00 22.45 -11.73
N ARG A 5 -5.61 22.37 -10.54
CA ARG A 5 -6.77 21.55 -10.21
C ARG A 5 -8.09 22.08 -10.78
N ASP A 6 -8.22 23.38 -11.06
CA ASP A 6 -9.51 23.93 -11.53
C ASP A 6 -9.77 23.68 -13.02
N LYS A 7 -8.72 23.40 -13.81
CA LYS A 7 -8.84 23.15 -15.26
C LYS A 7 -9.62 21.86 -15.60
N TYR A 8 -9.67 20.91 -14.66
CA TYR A 8 -10.27 19.60 -14.86
C TYR A 8 -11.72 19.49 -14.38
N LYS A 9 -12.26 20.48 -13.65
CA LYS A 9 -13.61 20.38 -13.08
C LYS A 9 -14.75 20.46 -14.10
N ASN A 10 -14.49 20.98 -15.30
CA ASN A 10 -15.56 21.39 -16.22
C ASN A 10 -15.64 20.60 -17.53
N ASN A 11 -14.83 19.55 -17.72
CA ASN A 11 -14.87 18.73 -18.94
C ASN A 11 -14.88 17.24 -18.59
N PHE A 12 -16.08 16.64 -18.64
CA PHE A 12 -16.32 15.23 -18.33
C PHE A 12 -15.44 14.29 -19.18
N ASP A 13 -15.31 14.55 -20.49
CA ASP A 13 -14.53 13.68 -21.39
C ASP A 13 -13.04 13.70 -21.02
N ALA A 14 -12.52 14.87 -20.65
CA ALA A 14 -11.14 14.97 -20.17
C ALA A 14 -10.93 14.24 -18.83
N MET A 15 -11.91 14.32 -17.91
CA MET A 15 -11.85 13.58 -16.64
C MET A 15 -11.92 12.07 -16.88
N LYS A 16 -12.81 11.61 -17.77
CA LYS A 16 -12.97 10.22 -18.16
C LYS A 16 -11.71 9.67 -18.80
N ALA A 17 -11.15 10.35 -19.80
CA ALA A 17 -9.92 9.93 -20.44
C ALA A 17 -8.73 9.84 -19.46
N ASN A 18 -8.63 10.80 -18.54
CA ASN A 18 -7.61 10.76 -17.48
C ASN A 18 -7.82 9.60 -16.49
N TYR A 19 -9.06 9.32 -16.11
CA TYR A 19 -9.39 8.17 -15.27
C TYR A 19 -9.04 6.86 -15.97
N GLU A 20 -9.53 6.65 -17.20
CA GLU A 20 -9.26 5.46 -18.01
C GLU A 20 -7.76 5.25 -18.26
N SER A 21 -7.00 6.33 -18.45
CA SER A 21 -5.54 6.26 -18.56
C SER A 21 -4.89 5.77 -17.27
N LYS A 22 -5.29 6.34 -16.12
CA LYS A 22 -4.70 6.03 -14.81
C LYS A 22 -5.04 4.64 -14.28
N ILE A 23 -6.23 4.11 -14.59
CA ILE A 23 -6.61 2.78 -14.11
C ILE A 23 -5.88 1.64 -14.83
N LYS A 24 -5.29 1.89 -16.02
CA LYS A 24 -4.57 0.86 -16.80
C LYS A 24 -3.38 0.26 -16.07
N GLU A 25 -2.69 1.06 -15.27
CA GLU A 25 -1.53 0.61 -14.48
C GLU A 25 -1.96 -0.29 -13.31
N GLY A 26 -3.21 -0.15 -12.85
CA GLY A 26 -3.71 -0.84 -11.66
C GLY A 26 -3.05 -0.40 -10.35
N PRO A 27 -3.57 -0.84 -9.21
CA PRO A 27 -2.93 -0.61 -7.91
C PRO A 27 -1.86 -1.70 -7.66
N THR A 28 -0.65 -1.50 -8.16
CA THR A 28 0.43 -2.51 -8.07
C THR A 28 1.46 -2.23 -6.97
N HIS A 29 1.41 -1.05 -6.34
CA HIS A 29 2.36 -0.66 -5.29
C HIS A 29 1.87 -1.08 -3.91
N ILE A 30 2.75 -1.72 -3.12
CA ILE A 30 2.37 -2.30 -1.83
C ILE A 30 2.80 -1.34 -0.71
N CYS A 31 1.85 -0.92 0.12
CA CYS A 31 2.18 -0.11 1.29
C CYS A 31 2.96 -0.95 2.33
N SER A 32 4.17 -0.53 2.70
CA SER A 32 5.03 -1.23 3.64
C SER A 32 4.45 -1.35 5.06
N CYS A 33 3.43 -0.54 5.39
CA CYS A 33 2.77 -0.57 6.69
C CYS A 33 1.50 -1.44 6.72
N CYS A 34 0.56 -1.21 5.80
CA CYS A 34 -0.74 -1.89 5.80
C CYS A 34 -0.84 -3.07 4.82
N GLY A 35 0.16 -3.30 3.98
CA GLY A 35 0.14 -4.35 2.95
C GLY A 35 -0.86 -4.12 1.81
N GLY A 36 -1.65 -3.04 1.86
CA GLY A 36 -2.63 -2.73 0.83
C GLY A 36 -1.98 -2.36 -0.50
N LEU A 37 -2.68 -2.67 -1.59
CA LEU A 37 -2.33 -2.33 -2.96
C LEU A 37 -2.82 -0.93 -3.34
N TRP A 38 -1.95 -0.13 -3.95
CA TRP A 38 -2.21 1.26 -4.30
C TRP A 38 -1.66 1.62 -5.68
N PHE A 39 -2.27 2.62 -6.31
CA PHE A 39 -1.71 3.25 -7.50
C PHE A 39 -0.44 4.03 -7.14
N ALA A 40 0.49 4.12 -8.09
CA ALA A 40 1.76 4.85 -7.93
C ALA A 40 1.55 6.26 -7.36
N TYR A 41 0.54 6.99 -7.86
CA TYR A 41 0.25 8.36 -7.42
C TYR A 41 -0.31 8.47 -5.99
N SER A 42 -0.73 7.36 -5.38
CA SER A 42 -1.26 7.26 -4.01
C SER A 42 -0.20 6.84 -2.99
N ILE A 43 1.00 6.48 -3.44
CA ILE A 43 2.14 6.06 -2.62
C ILE A 43 3.20 7.15 -2.57
N ARG A 44 3.97 7.16 -1.47
CA ARG A 44 5.18 7.95 -1.32
C ARG A 44 6.29 7.09 -0.77
N GLU A 45 7.45 7.20 -1.40
CA GLU A 45 8.67 6.51 -1.00
C GLU A 45 9.41 7.28 0.09
N TYR A 46 9.99 6.53 1.01
CA TYR A 46 10.82 6.99 2.10
C TYR A 46 11.98 6.01 2.30
N THR A 47 13.08 6.51 2.85
CA THR A 47 14.07 5.65 3.52
C THR A 47 13.92 5.75 5.03
N VAL A 48 14.49 4.79 5.76
CA VAL A 48 14.53 4.82 7.24
C VAL A 48 15.17 6.12 7.74
N GLU A 49 16.22 6.60 7.07
CA GLU A 49 16.91 7.85 7.41
C GLU A 49 16.01 9.07 7.19
N MET A 50 15.21 9.08 6.13
CA MET A 50 14.26 10.17 5.88
C MET A 50 13.19 10.26 6.97
N LEU A 51 12.69 9.11 7.43
CA LEU A 51 11.72 9.04 8.53
C LEU A 51 12.36 9.40 9.88
N ALA A 52 13.58 8.94 10.13
CA ALA A 52 14.34 9.29 11.32
C ALA A 52 14.63 10.79 11.41
N LYS A 53 14.99 11.44 10.28
CA LYS A 53 15.16 12.90 10.19
C LYS A 53 13.89 13.68 10.51
N LYS A 54 12.71 13.06 10.38
CA LYS A 54 11.42 13.63 10.77
C LYS A 54 11.06 13.40 12.24
N GLY A 55 11.98 12.85 13.03
CA GLY A 55 11.80 12.63 14.48
C GLY A 55 11.20 11.28 14.85
N LEU A 56 11.04 10.36 13.89
CA LEU A 56 10.53 9.01 14.17
C LEU A 56 11.66 8.11 14.67
N LYS A 57 11.41 7.37 15.76
CA LYS A 57 12.37 6.40 16.30
C LYS A 57 12.50 5.22 15.33
N LYS A 58 13.72 4.67 15.18
CA LYS A 58 13.97 3.48 14.34
C LYS A 58 13.11 2.29 14.77
N GLU A 59 13.01 2.03 16.07
CA GLU A 59 12.15 0.97 16.64
C GLU A 59 10.67 1.13 16.24
N PHE A 60 10.17 2.36 16.22
CA PHE A 60 8.81 2.66 15.79
C PHE A 60 8.64 2.40 14.29
N ILE A 61 9.57 2.90 13.47
CA ILE A 61 9.60 2.64 12.03
C ILE A 61 9.61 1.13 11.77
N ASP A 62 10.42 0.39 12.51
CA ASP A 62 10.52 -1.05 12.38
C ASP A 62 9.24 -1.79 12.78
N THR A 63 8.51 -1.26 13.75
CA THR A 63 7.23 -1.84 14.18
C THR A 63 6.11 -1.55 13.17
N VAL A 64 6.05 -0.34 12.61
CA VAL A 64 4.95 0.06 11.73
C VAL A 64 5.19 -0.31 10.27
N CYS A 65 6.44 -0.32 9.80
CA CYS A 65 6.80 -0.77 8.45
C CYS A 65 7.09 -2.27 8.49
N TYR A 66 6.00 -3.04 8.48
CA TYR A 66 6.00 -4.50 8.59
C TYR A 66 6.74 -5.17 7.42
N LEU A 67 6.50 -4.71 6.19
CA LEU A 67 7.21 -5.22 5.01
C LEU A 67 8.58 -4.56 4.91
N LYS A 68 9.63 -5.36 5.12
CA LYS A 68 11.02 -4.90 5.17
C LYS A 68 11.62 -4.82 3.77
N HIS A 69 11.61 -3.61 3.20
CA HIS A 69 12.31 -3.28 1.96
C HIS A 69 13.23 -2.09 2.20
N GLU A 70 14.25 -1.91 1.35
CA GLU A 70 15.13 -0.73 1.42
C GLU A 70 14.35 0.57 1.21
N ILE A 71 13.36 0.53 0.31
CA ILE A 71 12.43 1.62 0.04
C ILE A 71 11.12 1.35 0.78
N ILE A 72 10.73 2.28 1.64
CA ILE A 72 9.46 2.24 2.37
C ILE A 72 8.41 2.98 1.55
N GLU A 73 7.43 2.24 1.03
CA GLU A 73 6.29 2.77 0.31
C GLU A 73 5.12 2.99 1.28
N LEU A 74 4.67 4.23 1.47
CA LEU A 74 3.56 4.56 2.36
C LEU A 74 2.36 5.13 1.60
N CYS A 75 1.19 4.54 1.80
CA CYS A 75 -0.06 5.12 1.34
C CYS A 75 -0.40 6.40 2.09
N ALA A 76 -1.27 7.23 1.51
CA ALA A 76 -1.63 8.53 2.09
C ALA A 76 -2.08 8.44 3.56
N THR A 77 -2.85 7.41 3.92
CA THR A 77 -3.37 7.20 5.28
C THR A 77 -2.28 6.76 6.25
N CYS A 78 -1.52 5.70 5.92
CA CYS A 78 -0.44 5.22 6.79
C CYS A 78 0.61 6.31 7.00
N ARG A 79 0.97 7.03 5.94
CA ARG A 79 1.87 8.18 6.03
C ARG A 79 1.35 9.22 7.01
N LYS A 80 0.06 9.59 6.94
CA LYS A 80 -0.51 10.59 7.85
C LYS A 80 -0.35 10.18 9.32
N ASP A 81 -0.75 8.95 9.64
CA ASP A 81 -0.71 8.44 11.02
C ASP A 81 0.73 8.26 11.53
N ILE A 82 1.63 7.69 10.71
CA ILE A 82 3.04 7.50 11.05
C ILE A 82 3.74 8.84 11.31
N MET A 83 3.48 9.86 10.49
CA MET A 83 4.06 11.20 10.68
C MET A 83 3.53 11.90 11.95
N SER A 84 2.41 11.43 12.49
CA SER A 84 1.87 11.84 13.79
C SER A 84 2.29 10.90 14.93
N ASN A 85 3.29 10.04 14.70
CA ASN A 85 3.80 9.05 15.66
C ASN A 85 2.71 8.09 16.20
N LYS A 86 1.71 7.79 15.35
CA LYS A 86 0.59 6.90 15.64
C LYS A 86 0.69 5.64 14.78
N ILE A 87 0.39 4.48 15.35
CA ILE A 87 0.25 3.23 14.61
C ILE A 87 -1.03 3.30 13.77
N PRO A 88 -0.97 3.16 12.42
CA PRO A 88 -2.16 3.13 11.59
C PRO A 88 -3.10 1.97 11.97
N ASN A 89 -4.41 2.19 11.91
CA ASN A 89 -5.39 1.15 12.31
C ASN A 89 -5.27 -0.13 11.47
N LEU A 90 -4.95 0.02 10.17
CA LEU A 90 -4.78 -1.09 9.23
C LEU A 90 -3.33 -1.58 9.12
N ALA A 91 -2.46 -1.23 10.07
CA ALA A 91 -1.09 -1.73 10.06
C ALA A 91 -1.06 -3.26 10.22
N LEU A 92 -0.21 -3.94 9.45
CA LEU A 92 -0.04 -5.39 9.55
C LEU A 92 0.46 -5.81 10.94
N SER A 93 1.20 -4.92 11.62
CA SER A 93 1.65 -5.11 13.00
C SER A 93 0.52 -5.16 14.04
N ASN A 94 -0.71 -4.78 13.68
CA ASN A 94 -1.89 -4.96 14.53
C ASN A 94 -2.49 -6.39 14.43
N GLY A 95 -1.74 -7.37 13.92
CA GLY A 95 -2.24 -8.73 13.71
C GLY A 95 -3.10 -8.89 12.46
N LEU A 96 -2.96 -7.96 11.49
CA LEU A 96 -3.64 -8.03 10.19
C LEU A 96 -2.78 -8.70 9.10
N ALA A 97 -1.54 -9.07 9.42
CA ALA A 97 -0.71 -9.88 8.55
C ALA A 97 -1.34 -11.25 8.30
N PHE A 98 -1.33 -11.69 7.04
CA PHE A 98 -1.65 -13.07 6.71
C PHE A 98 -0.62 -14.01 7.35
N SER A 99 -1.09 -15.18 7.78
CA SER A 99 -0.19 -16.24 8.22
C SER A 99 0.62 -16.78 7.04
N GLU A 100 1.77 -17.38 7.33
CA GLU A 100 2.53 -18.08 6.30
C GLU A 100 1.68 -19.18 5.65
N ILE A 101 1.74 -19.25 4.33
CA ILE A 101 1.02 -20.27 3.57
C ILE A 101 1.57 -21.65 3.99
N PRO A 102 0.72 -22.60 4.43
CA PRO A 102 1.15 -23.96 4.76
C PRO A 102 1.84 -24.67 3.59
N ASP A 103 2.83 -25.53 3.87
CA ASP A 103 3.59 -26.21 2.81
C ASP A 103 2.73 -27.09 1.90
N CYS A 104 1.65 -27.68 2.43
CA CYS A 104 0.69 -28.44 1.65
C CYS A 104 -0.09 -27.60 0.63
N LEU A 105 -0.14 -26.28 0.82
CA LEU A 105 -0.80 -25.34 -0.08
C LEU A 105 0.18 -24.74 -1.09
N LYS A 106 1.48 -24.68 -0.78
CA LYS A 106 2.53 -24.16 -1.68
C LYS A 106 2.79 -25.04 -2.90
N ILE A 107 2.36 -26.31 -2.87
CA ILE A 107 2.59 -27.30 -3.94
C ILE A 107 1.46 -27.34 -4.98
N LEU A 108 0.41 -26.54 -4.78
CA LEU A 108 -0.76 -26.57 -5.64
C LEU A 108 -0.46 -25.97 -7.01
N THR A 109 -1.14 -26.50 -8.02
CA THR A 109 -1.18 -25.90 -9.36
C THR A 109 -2.08 -24.66 -9.35
N GLU A 110 -1.89 -23.76 -10.31
CA GLU A 110 -2.74 -22.56 -10.48
C GLU A 110 -4.24 -22.92 -10.57
N LEU A 111 -4.57 -24.07 -11.19
CA LEU A 111 -5.94 -24.56 -11.27
C LEU A 111 -6.48 -24.96 -9.89
N GLU A 112 -5.70 -25.71 -9.10
CA GLU A 112 -6.09 -26.13 -7.76
C GLU A 112 -6.24 -24.94 -6.81
N GLU A 113 -5.32 -23.98 -6.87
CA GLU A 113 -5.43 -22.70 -6.13
C GLU A 113 -6.74 -21.99 -6.46
N ARG A 114 -7.11 -21.87 -7.74
CA ARG A 114 -8.39 -21.25 -8.15
C ARG A 114 -9.61 -22.03 -7.67
N LEU A 115 -9.54 -23.36 -7.56
CA LEU A 115 -10.66 -24.18 -7.08
C LEU A 115 -10.91 -24.01 -5.58
N ILE A 116 -9.86 -23.69 -4.81
CA ILE A 116 -9.94 -23.55 -3.35
C ILE A 116 -9.97 -22.11 -2.85
N SER A 117 -9.57 -21.12 -3.67
CA SER A 117 -9.56 -19.70 -3.27
C SER A 117 -10.91 -19.16 -2.76
N PRO A 118 -12.10 -19.65 -3.22
CA PRO A 118 -13.36 -19.23 -2.62
C PRO A 118 -13.54 -19.68 -1.15
N ARG A 119 -12.76 -20.66 -0.69
CA ARG A 119 -12.84 -21.25 0.66
C ARG A 119 -11.67 -20.86 1.55
N ILE A 120 -10.57 -20.36 0.98
CA ILE A 120 -9.34 -19.99 1.70
C ILE A 120 -9.02 -18.52 1.37
N PRO A 121 -9.36 -17.56 2.24
CA PRO A 121 -9.30 -16.12 1.93
C PRO A 121 -7.91 -15.53 1.65
N PHE A 122 -6.86 -16.30 1.88
CA PHE A 122 -5.46 -15.89 1.76
C PHE A 122 -4.69 -16.66 0.68
N MET A 123 -5.42 -17.44 -0.15
CA MET A 123 -4.92 -17.97 -1.43
C MET A 123 -4.77 -16.86 -2.45
#